data_AF-A0A5N5PGR1-F1
#
_entry.id   AF-A0A5N5PGR1-F1
#
_cell.length_a   1.000
_cell.length_b   1.000
_cell.length_c   1.000
_cell.angle_alpha   90.00
_cell.angle_beta   90.00
_cell.angle_gamma   90.00
#
_symmetry.space_group_name_H-M   'P 1'
#
loop_
_entity.id
_entity.type
_entity.pdbx_description
1 polymer ?
#
loop_
_entity_poly.entity_id
_entity_poly.type
_entity_poly.pdbx_seq_one_letter_code
_entity_poly.pdbx_strand_id
1 'polypeptide(L)'
;MRTNWSLLLTFLSAGFLTAHVAAVRPLRCVMYLTGQHPVTPKIDQLRHVTHVILAFMGSSIFNEPARSEWPLIGDYTDVNQIRALFSPETKIMVAIGGWGDTYGFSAAALSEQSRKNFADNVARMVIATGVDGVDVDWEYPGGNGEDYKTVPNKAKEWEIGAYPLLLAELRQALGSKKIISAAVPGLPRDMIAFNSQTVPRIMRHVDFLNVMTYDLMNRRDTVTRHHTGIVNSLEAIDAYVSAGATPQMLNLGFAFYVKWFKTSHDACSKKTSPLGCPTLLLEDPKTGADLGRAGGFSWHDAVPAELGESFKRALDDGTYDDKGGGYFCWDEQEDLFWTFETADAISRKVPAIMDNRRLGGVFAWGLGEDAPVFEHFKALIDAVALHNGDAMEEL
;
A
#
# COMPACT_ATOMS: atom_id res chain seq x y z
N MET A 1 12.81 -61.98 64.19
CA MET A 1 11.57 -61.29 63.78
C MET A 1 11.96 -59.99 63.09
N ARG A 2 11.77 -59.92 61.77
CA ARG A 2 12.01 -58.73 60.94
C ARG A 2 10.65 -58.22 60.46
N THR A 3 10.39 -56.93 60.60
CA THR A 3 9.37 -56.23 59.80
C THR A 3 9.81 -54.79 59.58
N ASN A 4 10.10 -54.48 58.32
CA ASN A 4 10.46 -53.17 57.79
C ASN A 4 9.24 -52.26 57.73
N TRP A 5 9.42 -50.97 58.02
CA TRP A 5 8.53 -49.90 57.59
C TRP A 5 9.28 -49.09 56.52
N SER A 6 8.76 -49.09 55.29
CA SER A 6 9.22 -48.21 54.22
C SER A 6 8.12 -47.19 53.95
N LEU A 7 8.34 -45.92 54.30
CA LEU A 7 7.54 -44.81 53.82
C LEU A 7 8.02 -44.43 52.41
N LEU A 8 7.14 -44.50 51.42
CA LEU A 8 7.33 -43.85 50.13
C LEU A 8 6.99 -42.36 50.27
N LEU A 9 7.97 -41.48 50.01
CA LEU A 9 7.76 -40.05 49.77
C LEU A 9 7.60 -39.83 48.27
N THR A 10 6.39 -39.51 47.83
CA THR A 10 6.09 -39.01 46.48
C THR A 10 6.43 -37.51 46.42
N PHE A 11 7.49 -37.16 45.71
CA PHE A 11 7.78 -35.77 45.34
C PHE A 11 6.89 -35.37 44.15
N LEU A 12 5.91 -34.50 44.38
CA LEU A 12 5.23 -33.76 43.32
C LEU A 12 6.12 -32.58 42.89
N SER A 13 6.73 -32.67 41.71
CA SER A 13 7.38 -31.55 41.05
C SER A 13 6.32 -30.64 40.44
N ALA A 14 6.11 -29.47 41.06
CA ALA A 14 5.35 -28.39 40.45
C ALA A 14 6.17 -27.77 39.31
N GLY A 15 5.87 -28.14 38.07
CA GLY A 15 6.41 -27.49 36.89
C GLY A 15 5.79 -26.11 36.73
N PHE A 16 6.59 -25.05 36.92
CA PHE A 16 6.21 -23.70 36.50
C PHE A 16 6.18 -23.67 34.96
N LEU A 17 4.98 -23.69 34.39
CA LEU A 17 4.74 -23.28 33.01
C LEU A 17 4.97 -21.77 32.92
N THR A 18 6.19 -21.37 32.61
CA THR A 18 6.45 -20.01 32.10
C THR A 18 5.82 -19.93 30.71
N ALA A 19 4.62 -19.34 30.63
CA ALA A 19 4.06 -18.91 29.37
C ALA A 19 5.07 -17.97 28.72
N HIS A 20 5.74 -18.45 27.66
CA HIS A 20 6.52 -17.57 26.80
C HIS A 20 5.51 -16.70 26.07
N VAL A 21 5.28 -15.49 26.57
CA VAL A 21 4.66 -14.44 25.76
C VAL A 21 5.62 -14.23 24.60
N ALA A 22 5.25 -14.75 23.42
CA ALA A 22 6.01 -14.49 22.21
C ALA A 22 6.08 -12.96 22.06
N ALA A 23 7.27 -12.39 22.10
CA ALA A 23 7.44 -10.95 21.90
C ALA A 23 6.79 -10.58 20.57
N VAL A 24 5.78 -9.71 20.63
CA VAL A 24 5.12 -9.15 19.45
C VAL A 24 6.21 -8.45 18.65
N ARG A 25 6.44 -8.88 17.41
CA ARG A 25 7.37 -8.16 16.54
C ARG A 25 6.72 -6.82 16.18
N PRO A 26 7.41 -5.69 16.39
CA PRO A 26 6.86 -4.39 16.01
C PRO A 26 6.47 -4.39 14.54
N LEU A 27 5.28 -3.88 14.24
CA LEU A 27 4.82 -3.72 12.87
C LEU A 27 5.71 -2.76 12.10
N ARG A 28 5.91 -3.03 10.81
CA ARG A 28 6.38 -1.99 9.88
C ARG A 28 5.27 -0.94 9.72
N CYS A 29 5.65 0.33 9.71
CA CYS A 29 4.78 1.44 9.38
C CYS A 29 5.50 2.25 8.29
N VAL A 30 4.99 2.14 7.07
CA VAL A 30 5.64 2.65 5.86
C VAL A 30 4.85 3.83 5.31
N MET A 31 5.50 4.97 5.11
CA MET A 31 4.85 6.18 4.60
C MET A 31 5.38 6.51 3.22
N TYR A 32 4.52 6.58 2.19
CA TYR A 32 4.92 7.20 0.92
C TYR A 32 4.92 8.72 1.09
N LEU A 33 6.02 9.37 0.70
CA LEU A 33 6.13 10.83 0.64
C LEU A 33 6.30 11.24 -0.82
N THR A 34 5.39 12.08 -1.31
CA THR A 34 5.31 12.44 -2.73
C THR A 34 5.98 13.79 -2.98
N GLY A 35 6.45 14.01 -4.20
CA GLY A 35 6.95 15.32 -4.61
C GLY A 35 5.86 16.39 -4.70
N GLN A 36 4.60 15.98 -4.89
CA GLN A 36 3.42 16.83 -4.95
C GLN A 36 3.03 17.37 -3.57
N HIS A 37 3.20 16.55 -2.53
CA HIS A 37 2.89 16.87 -1.14
C HIS A 37 4.10 16.61 -0.24
N PRO A 38 5.21 17.36 -0.38
CA PRO A 38 6.47 17.10 0.33
C PRO A 38 6.45 17.61 1.79
N VAL A 39 5.33 17.41 2.49
CA VAL A 39 5.05 17.93 3.83
C VAL A 39 4.92 16.77 4.82
N THR A 40 5.43 16.95 6.03
CA THR A 40 5.37 15.94 7.10
C THR A 40 4.77 16.52 8.38
N PRO A 41 4.22 15.67 9.27
CA PRO A 41 3.99 16.04 10.66
C PRO A 41 5.30 16.45 11.36
N LYS A 42 5.19 16.91 12.61
CA LYS A 42 6.37 17.17 13.43
C LYS A 42 7.10 15.85 13.75
N ILE A 43 8.42 15.90 13.91
CA ILE A 43 9.27 14.72 14.10
C ILE A 43 8.89 13.85 15.32
N ASP A 44 8.37 14.46 16.38
CA ASP A 44 7.88 13.78 17.58
C ASP A 44 6.66 12.88 17.32
N GLN A 45 5.86 13.23 16.31
CA GLN A 45 4.71 12.44 15.85
C GLN A 45 5.12 11.27 14.94
N LEU A 46 6.37 11.25 14.45
CA LEU A 46 6.87 10.27 13.48
C LEU A 46 7.60 9.08 14.12
N ARG A 47 7.59 8.95 15.46
CA ARG A 47 8.37 7.92 16.20
C ARG A 47 8.06 6.47 15.82
N HIS A 48 6.83 6.20 15.34
CA HIS A 48 6.41 4.85 14.93
C HIS A 48 6.61 4.60 13.42
N VAL A 49 7.00 5.62 12.64
CA VAL A 49 7.29 5.46 11.21
C VAL A 49 8.63 4.74 11.05
N THR A 50 8.58 3.51 10.55
CA THR A 50 9.79 2.69 10.38
C THR A 50 10.42 2.88 9.00
N HIS A 51 9.63 3.23 7.99
CA HIS A 51 10.11 3.51 6.64
C HIS A 51 9.39 4.72 6.04
N VAL A 52 10.12 5.53 5.29
CA VAL A 52 9.56 6.49 4.35
C VAL A 52 10.04 6.14 2.94
N ILE A 53 9.11 6.10 1.99
CA ILE A 53 9.38 5.78 0.59
C ILE A 53 9.11 7.03 -0.25
N LEU A 54 10.13 7.52 -0.95
CA LEU A 54 10.07 8.74 -1.75
C LEU A 54 9.52 8.42 -3.15
N ALA A 55 8.35 8.96 -3.47
CA ALA A 55 7.62 8.73 -4.71
C ALA A 55 7.69 9.95 -5.65
N PHE A 56 8.21 9.85 -6.87
CA PHE A 56 8.84 8.69 -7.52
C PHE A 56 10.08 9.12 -8.31
N MET A 57 10.99 8.17 -8.55
CA MET A 57 11.93 8.24 -9.66
C MET A 57 11.37 7.48 -10.87
N GLY A 58 11.39 8.10 -12.06
CA GLY A 58 10.89 7.46 -13.27
C GLY A 58 11.72 6.24 -13.68
N SER A 59 11.08 5.11 -13.98
CA SER A 59 11.68 3.82 -14.30
C SER A 59 12.66 3.90 -15.48
N SER A 60 12.36 4.73 -16.48
CA SER A 60 13.16 4.85 -17.70
C SER A 60 14.57 5.38 -17.47
N ILE A 61 14.80 6.19 -16.43
CA ILE A 61 16.11 6.77 -16.13
C ILE A 61 17.14 5.70 -15.76
N PHE A 62 16.68 4.56 -15.25
CA PHE A 62 17.53 3.44 -14.86
C PHE A 62 17.95 2.57 -16.05
N ASN A 63 17.40 2.81 -17.25
CA ASN A 63 17.88 2.16 -18.48
C ASN A 63 19.01 2.95 -19.15
N GLU A 64 19.26 4.18 -18.73
CA GLU A 64 20.29 5.04 -19.32
C GLU A 64 21.69 4.61 -18.86
N PRO A 65 22.60 4.28 -19.80
CA PRO A 65 23.97 3.97 -19.43
C PRO A 65 24.66 5.21 -18.86
N ALA A 66 25.54 5.01 -17.89
CA ALA A 66 26.42 6.05 -17.34
C ALA A 66 25.74 7.28 -16.70
N ARG A 67 24.44 7.24 -16.40
CA ARG A 67 23.75 8.28 -15.62
C ARG A 67 24.44 8.54 -14.27
N SER A 68 24.60 9.81 -13.90
CA SER A 68 25.22 10.24 -12.64
C SER A 68 24.32 11.09 -11.75
N GLU A 69 23.16 11.54 -12.27
CA GLU A 69 22.22 12.40 -11.56
C GLU A 69 20.95 11.64 -11.20
N TRP A 70 20.52 11.76 -9.95
CA TRP A 70 19.37 11.04 -9.39
C TRP A 70 18.43 12.07 -8.75
N PRO A 71 17.42 12.56 -9.50
CA PRO A 71 16.49 13.55 -8.98
C PRO A 71 15.65 12.90 -7.87
N LEU A 72 15.79 13.41 -6.64
CA LEU A 72 14.87 13.08 -5.56
C LEU A 72 13.53 13.80 -5.78
N ILE A 73 12.63 13.70 -4.81
CA ILE A 73 11.28 14.26 -4.90
C ILE A 73 11.25 15.75 -4.54
N GLY A 74 10.32 16.49 -5.15
CA GLY A 74 10.08 17.90 -4.83
C GLY A 74 11.35 18.75 -4.94
N ASP A 75 11.58 19.60 -3.94
CA ASP A 75 12.77 20.47 -3.85
C ASP A 75 13.95 19.81 -3.11
N TYR A 76 13.82 18.55 -2.67
CA TYR A 76 14.91 17.88 -1.98
C TYR A 76 16.01 17.51 -2.97
N THR A 77 17.24 17.92 -2.68
CA THR A 77 18.42 17.60 -3.50
C THR A 77 19.40 16.67 -2.78
N ASP A 78 19.19 16.43 -1.49
CA ASP A 78 20.01 15.56 -0.64
C ASP A 78 19.10 14.74 0.30
N VAL A 79 19.35 13.42 0.39
CA VAL A 79 18.62 12.53 1.29
C VAL A 79 18.74 12.96 2.75
N ASN A 80 19.81 13.67 3.13
CA ASN A 80 20.01 14.12 4.51
C ASN A 80 18.97 15.16 4.93
N GLN A 81 18.47 15.97 3.99
CA GLN A 81 17.36 16.90 4.26
C GLN A 81 16.10 16.14 4.68
N ILE A 82 15.84 15.02 4.01
CA ILE A 82 14.70 14.15 4.30
C ILE A 82 14.94 13.39 5.61
N ARG A 83 16.14 12.83 5.80
CA ARG A 83 16.49 12.09 7.02
C ARG A 83 16.34 12.94 8.28
N ALA A 84 16.53 14.26 8.18
CA ALA A 84 16.32 15.19 9.28
C ALA A 84 14.85 15.40 9.68
N LEU A 85 13.89 14.99 8.84
CA LEU A 85 12.45 15.08 9.13
C LEU A 85 11.93 13.89 9.94
N PHE A 86 12.64 12.76 9.94
CA PHE A 86 12.20 11.51 10.54
C PHE A 86 13.08 11.09 11.71
N SER A 87 12.60 10.12 12.48
CA SER A 87 13.39 9.53 13.56
C SER A 87 14.68 8.89 13.00
N PRO A 88 15.81 8.92 13.75
CA PRO A 88 17.10 8.44 13.24
C PRO A 88 17.11 6.99 12.71
N GLU A 89 16.21 6.15 13.24
CA GLU A 89 16.10 4.73 12.86
C GLU A 89 15.28 4.50 11.58
N THR A 90 14.46 5.48 11.18
CA THR A 90 13.58 5.41 10.01
C THR A 90 14.39 5.17 8.74
N LYS A 91 14.01 4.14 7.98
CA LYS A 91 14.65 3.80 6.70
C LYS A 91 14.11 4.71 5.61
N ILE A 92 15.00 5.35 4.86
CA ILE A 92 14.65 6.20 3.74
C ILE A 92 14.83 5.40 2.45
N MET A 93 13.77 5.20 1.67
CA MET A 93 13.78 4.42 0.43
C MET A 93 13.29 5.28 -0.73
N VAL A 94 13.54 4.83 -1.97
CA VAL A 94 13.01 5.47 -3.19
C VAL A 94 12.10 4.51 -3.92
N ALA A 95 10.89 4.94 -4.25
CA ALA A 95 10.02 4.23 -5.17
C ALA A 95 10.38 4.55 -6.61
N ILE A 96 10.47 3.51 -7.42
CA ILE A 96 10.69 3.60 -8.86
C ILE A 96 9.39 3.26 -9.56
N GLY A 97 8.94 4.11 -10.48
CA GLY A 97 7.72 3.87 -11.25
C GLY A 97 6.51 4.68 -10.77
N GLY A 98 5.44 3.95 -10.43
CA GLY A 98 4.11 4.47 -10.16
C GLY A 98 3.16 4.34 -11.36
N TRP A 99 1.89 4.70 -11.13
CA TRP A 99 0.82 4.59 -12.11
C TRP A 99 1.18 5.20 -13.47
N GLY A 100 1.13 4.37 -14.52
CA GLY A 100 1.40 4.76 -15.90
C GLY A 100 2.88 4.69 -16.32
N ASP A 101 3.83 4.55 -15.40
CA ASP A 101 5.25 4.42 -15.71
C ASP A 101 5.66 2.94 -15.91
N THR A 102 5.15 2.34 -17.00
CA THR A 102 5.43 0.93 -17.31
C THR A 102 6.56 0.72 -18.30
N TYR A 103 6.83 1.69 -19.17
CA TYR A 103 7.74 1.51 -20.31
C TYR A 103 9.17 1.16 -19.87
N GLY A 104 9.71 1.87 -18.88
CA GLY A 104 11.07 1.63 -18.42
C GLY A 104 11.23 0.26 -17.77
N PHE A 105 10.22 -0.23 -17.06
CA PHE A 105 10.21 -1.59 -16.52
C PHE A 105 10.13 -2.66 -17.60
N SER A 106 9.27 -2.51 -18.60
CA SER A 106 9.22 -3.46 -19.72
C SER A 106 10.56 -3.50 -20.46
N ALA A 107 11.19 -2.35 -20.71
CA ALA A 107 12.52 -2.29 -21.32
C ALA A 107 13.58 -2.97 -20.44
N ALA A 108 13.55 -2.75 -19.13
CA ALA A 108 14.47 -3.36 -18.18
C ALA A 108 14.30 -4.90 -18.14
N ALA A 109 13.08 -5.40 -18.07
CA ALA A 109 12.78 -6.83 -17.88
C ALA A 109 13.10 -7.70 -19.12
N LEU A 110 13.17 -7.10 -20.31
CA LEU A 110 13.16 -7.77 -21.61
C LEU A 110 14.24 -8.83 -21.82
N SER A 111 15.45 -8.60 -21.32
CA SER A 111 16.62 -9.48 -21.51
C SER A 111 17.48 -9.54 -20.25
N GLU A 112 18.35 -10.55 -20.14
CA GLU A 112 19.32 -10.62 -19.04
C GLU A 112 20.21 -9.37 -18.97
N GLN A 113 20.72 -8.93 -20.12
CA GLN A 113 21.56 -7.73 -20.19
C GLN A 113 20.82 -6.46 -19.75
N SER A 114 19.57 -6.27 -20.19
CA SER A 114 18.77 -5.09 -19.80
C SER A 114 18.43 -5.12 -18.31
N ARG A 115 18.10 -6.29 -17.75
CA ARG A 115 17.81 -6.42 -16.32
C ARG A 115 19.04 -6.09 -15.48
N LYS A 116 20.20 -6.64 -15.86
CA LYS A 116 21.47 -6.38 -15.19
C LYS A 116 21.82 -4.89 -15.25
N ASN A 117 21.69 -4.25 -16.42
CA ASN A 117 21.95 -2.81 -16.57
C ASN A 117 21.05 -1.97 -15.65
N PHE A 118 19.74 -2.27 -15.63
CA PHE A 118 18.80 -1.60 -14.75
C PHE A 118 19.17 -1.79 -13.28
N ALA A 119 19.46 -3.03 -12.87
CA ALA A 119 19.83 -3.34 -11.49
C ALA A 119 21.14 -2.68 -11.05
N ASP A 120 22.16 -2.67 -11.91
CA ASP A 120 23.42 -1.97 -11.67
C ASP A 120 23.18 -0.46 -11.50
N ASN A 121 22.30 0.14 -12.30
CA ASN A 121 21.94 1.55 -12.21
C ASN A 121 21.18 1.89 -10.93
N VAL A 122 20.25 1.02 -10.51
CA VAL A 122 19.59 1.14 -9.22
C VAL A 122 20.61 1.07 -8.08
N ALA A 123 21.57 0.14 -8.14
CA ALA A 123 22.63 0.06 -7.13
C ALA A 123 23.50 1.33 -7.11
N ARG A 124 23.83 1.91 -8.27
CA ARG A 124 24.54 3.20 -8.35
C ARG A 124 23.74 4.34 -7.71
N MET A 125 22.43 4.40 -7.94
CA MET A 125 21.55 5.38 -7.29
C MET A 125 21.55 5.20 -5.77
N VAL A 126 21.39 3.96 -5.27
CA VAL A 126 21.40 3.66 -3.83
C VAL A 126 22.71 4.07 -3.17
N ILE A 127 23.85 3.84 -3.84
CA ILE A 127 25.17 4.27 -3.36
C ILE A 127 25.31 5.79 -3.37
N ALA A 128 24.93 6.43 -4.48
CA ALA A 128 25.12 7.87 -4.69
C ALA A 128 24.25 8.72 -3.74
N THR A 129 23.01 8.30 -3.53
CA THR A 129 22.05 9.01 -2.67
C THR A 129 22.16 8.63 -1.20
N GLY A 130 22.66 7.43 -0.88
CA GLY A 130 22.74 6.94 0.50
C GLY A 130 21.40 6.46 1.08
N VAL A 131 20.40 6.20 0.23
CA VAL A 131 19.12 5.61 0.66
C VAL A 131 19.31 4.17 1.17
N ASP A 132 18.39 3.73 2.02
CA ASP A 132 18.40 2.44 2.71
C ASP A 132 17.86 1.30 1.84
N GLY A 133 17.14 1.62 0.77
CA GLY A 133 16.57 0.63 -0.15
C GLY A 133 15.76 1.24 -1.29
N VAL A 134 15.08 0.37 -2.04
CA VAL A 134 14.21 0.73 -3.15
C VAL A 134 12.86 0.03 -3.05
N ASP A 135 11.84 0.67 -3.57
CA ASP A 135 10.51 0.12 -3.78
C ASP A 135 10.22 0.06 -5.28
N VAL A 136 9.80 -1.11 -5.77
CA VAL A 136 9.48 -1.32 -7.18
C VAL A 136 7.97 -1.20 -7.37
N ASP A 137 7.52 -0.10 -7.97
CA ASP A 137 6.11 0.17 -8.22
C ASP A 137 5.80 0.06 -9.72
N TRP A 138 5.73 -1.17 -10.23
CA TRP A 138 5.37 -1.46 -11.62
C TRP A 138 3.88 -1.81 -11.71
N GLU A 139 3.09 -0.93 -12.34
CA GLU A 139 1.62 -1.05 -12.42
C GLU A 139 1.07 -1.36 -13.83
N TYR A 140 0.77 -2.61 -14.21
CA TYR A 140 1.18 -3.86 -13.56
C TYR A 140 1.87 -4.78 -14.56
N PRO A 141 2.87 -5.58 -14.13
CA PRO A 141 3.48 -6.58 -14.98
C PRO A 141 2.44 -7.58 -15.47
N GLY A 142 2.40 -7.81 -16.78
CA GLY A 142 1.44 -8.71 -17.42
C GLY A 142 0.17 -8.02 -17.93
N GLY A 143 -0.09 -6.76 -17.55
CA GLY A 143 -1.20 -5.96 -18.08
C GLY A 143 -2.06 -5.28 -17.04
N ASN A 144 -3.22 -4.78 -17.47
CA ASN A 144 -4.16 -4.00 -16.65
C ASN A 144 -3.61 -2.70 -16.01
N GLY A 145 -2.44 -2.21 -16.41
CA GLY A 145 -1.97 -0.86 -16.08
C GLY A 145 -2.79 0.24 -16.76
N GLU A 146 -2.34 1.50 -16.67
CA GLU A 146 -3.00 2.65 -17.31
C GLU A 146 -3.24 2.43 -18.82
N ASP A 147 -2.35 1.71 -19.50
CA ASP A 147 -2.38 1.45 -20.94
C ASP A 147 -3.24 0.23 -21.37
N TYR A 148 -3.98 -0.42 -20.47
CA TYR A 148 -4.71 -1.67 -20.74
C TYR A 148 -5.70 -1.64 -21.91
N LYS A 149 -6.20 -0.45 -22.30
CA LYS A 149 -7.07 -0.27 -23.48
C LYS A 149 -6.31 -0.17 -24.79
N THR A 150 -5.07 0.31 -24.75
CA THR A 150 -4.22 0.52 -25.92
C THR A 150 -3.22 -0.61 -26.12
N VAL A 151 -2.79 -1.27 -25.03
CA VAL A 151 -1.87 -2.40 -25.03
C VAL A 151 -2.56 -3.62 -24.41
N PRO A 152 -2.91 -4.65 -25.19
CA PRO A 152 -3.60 -5.82 -24.67
C PRO A 152 -2.67 -6.66 -23.79
N ASN A 153 -3.22 -7.29 -22.73
CA ASN A 153 -2.45 -8.14 -21.80
C ASN A 153 -1.63 -9.23 -22.50
N LYS A 154 -2.11 -9.77 -23.63
CA LYS A 154 -1.37 -10.75 -24.44
C LYS A 154 0.00 -10.24 -24.91
N ALA A 155 0.14 -8.94 -25.18
CA ALA A 155 1.42 -8.32 -25.56
C ALA A 155 2.40 -8.23 -24.37
N LYS A 156 1.89 -8.32 -23.15
CA LYS A 156 2.63 -8.21 -21.88
C LYS A 156 2.78 -9.54 -21.13
N GLU A 157 2.23 -10.64 -21.64
CA GLU A 157 2.25 -11.95 -20.96
C GLU A 157 3.67 -12.41 -20.55
N TRP A 158 4.68 -12.07 -21.35
CA TRP A 158 6.08 -12.38 -21.05
C TRP A 158 6.60 -11.69 -19.77
N GLU A 159 6.01 -10.56 -19.35
CA GLU A 159 6.37 -9.82 -18.14
C GLU A 159 6.09 -10.63 -16.87
N ILE A 160 5.09 -11.54 -16.90
CA ILE A 160 4.75 -12.43 -15.78
C ILE A 160 5.97 -13.26 -15.33
N GLY A 161 6.68 -13.82 -16.30
CA GLY A 161 7.89 -14.62 -16.06
C GLY A 161 9.13 -13.76 -15.80
N ALA A 162 9.17 -12.55 -16.37
CA ALA A 162 10.32 -11.65 -16.34
C ALA A 162 10.40 -10.83 -15.05
N TYR A 163 9.27 -10.47 -14.44
CA TYR A 163 9.24 -9.63 -13.23
C TYR A 163 10.03 -10.25 -12.04
N PRO A 164 9.84 -11.53 -11.68
CA PRO A 164 10.68 -12.15 -10.64
C PRO A 164 12.17 -12.20 -11.00
N LEU A 165 12.52 -12.25 -12.30
CA LEU A 165 13.92 -12.22 -12.74
C LEU A 165 14.51 -10.82 -12.58
N LEU A 166 13.74 -9.76 -12.85
CA LEU A 166 14.18 -8.38 -12.60
C LEU A 166 14.44 -8.15 -11.11
N LEU A 167 13.55 -8.62 -10.24
CA LEU A 167 13.75 -8.55 -8.79
C LEU A 167 14.98 -9.36 -8.33
N ALA A 168 15.25 -10.51 -8.96
CA ALA A 168 16.45 -11.29 -8.67
C ALA A 168 17.74 -10.53 -8.99
N GLU A 169 17.80 -9.86 -10.15
CA GLU A 169 18.93 -9.02 -10.56
C GLU A 169 19.11 -7.83 -9.60
N LEU A 170 18.02 -7.18 -9.20
CA LEU A 170 18.04 -6.12 -8.19
C LEU A 170 18.62 -6.61 -6.86
N ARG A 171 18.17 -7.78 -6.38
CA ARG A 171 18.71 -8.39 -5.16
C ARG A 171 20.19 -8.72 -5.29
N GLN A 172 20.63 -9.21 -6.44
CA GLN A 172 22.04 -9.50 -6.71
C GLN A 172 22.89 -8.23 -6.68
N ALA A 173 22.43 -7.14 -7.31
CA ALA A 173 23.17 -5.88 -7.39
C ALA A 173 23.20 -5.13 -6.03
N LEU A 174 22.10 -5.15 -5.29
CA LEU A 174 21.96 -4.43 -4.01
C LEU A 174 22.48 -5.21 -2.79
N GLY A 175 22.63 -6.53 -2.93
CA GLY A 175 23.03 -7.42 -1.85
C GLY A 175 21.96 -7.61 -0.77
N SER A 176 22.33 -8.27 0.33
CA SER A 176 21.39 -8.63 1.41
C SER A 176 21.16 -7.54 2.45
N LYS A 177 21.93 -6.45 2.43
CA LYS A 177 21.84 -5.38 3.44
C LYS A 177 20.86 -4.26 3.08
N LYS A 178 20.57 -4.08 1.79
CA LYS A 178 19.64 -3.07 1.30
C LYS A 178 18.24 -3.64 1.22
N ILE A 179 17.26 -2.78 1.47
CA ILE A 179 15.85 -3.16 1.47
C ILE A 179 15.33 -3.12 0.02
N ILE A 180 14.57 -4.13 -0.37
CA ILE A 180 13.81 -4.15 -1.61
C ILE A 180 12.36 -4.43 -1.24
N SER A 181 11.46 -3.51 -1.55
CA SER A 181 10.02 -3.74 -1.49
C SER A 181 9.39 -3.59 -2.88
N ALA A 182 8.10 -3.90 -2.97
CA ALA A 182 7.31 -3.59 -4.15
C ALA A 182 5.89 -3.21 -3.74
N ALA A 183 5.35 -2.15 -4.35
CA ALA A 183 3.93 -1.88 -4.38
C ALA A 183 3.25 -2.82 -5.39
N VAL A 184 2.15 -3.46 -4.97
CA VAL A 184 1.51 -4.53 -5.73
C VAL A 184 -0.02 -4.36 -5.73
N PRO A 185 -0.73 -4.79 -6.80
CA PRO A 185 -2.15 -4.49 -6.97
C PRO A 185 -3.01 -5.03 -5.82
N GLY A 186 -4.00 -4.25 -5.37
CA GLY A 186 -5.01 -4.75 -4.42
C GLY A 186 -6.19 -5.46 -5.08
N LEU A 187 -6.41 -5.27 -6.37
CA LEU A 187 -7.52 -5.88 -7.09
C LEU A 187 -7.12 -7.24 -7.68
N PRO A 188 -7.81 -8.36 -7.37
CA PRO A 188 -7.47 -9.67 -7.91
C PRO A 188 -7.45 -9.74 -9.44
N ARG A 189 -8.29 -8.94 -10.12
CA ARG A 189 -8.28 -8.82 -11.58
C ARG A 189 -6.95 -8.31 -12.15
N ASP A 190 -6.18 -7.56 -11.37
CA ASP A 190 -4.94 -6.90 -11.77
C ASP A 190 -3.69 -7.70 -11.32
N MET A 191 -3.88 -8.78 -10.55
CA MET A 191 -2.82 -9.67 -10.03
C MET A 191 -2.26 -10.66 -11.08
N ILE A 192 -2.23 -10.30 -12.37
CA ILE A 192 -1.88 -11.21 -13.48
C ILE A 192 -0.51 -11.87 -13.27
N ALA A 193 0.50 -11.07 -12.89
CA ALA A 193 1.84 -11.56 -12.59
C ALA A 193 2.05 -12.03 -11.14
N PHE A 194 1.01 -12.03 -10.30
CA PHE A 194 1.07 -12.36 -8.88
C PHE A 194 0.24 -13.61 -8.56
N ASN A 195 0.70 -14.75 -9.07
CA ASN A 195 0.03 -16.05 -8.93
C ASN A 195 0.92 -17.05 -8.16
N SER A 196 0.42 -18.27 -7.95
CA SER A 196 1.10 -19.31 -7.16
C SER A 196 2.47 -19.76 -7.69
N GLN A 197 2.79 -19.46 -8.96
CA GLN A 197 4.09 -19.76 -9.55
C GLN A 197 5.10 -18.61 -9.37
N THR A 198 4.61 -17.36 -9.40
CA THR A 198 5.46 -16.17 -9.38
C THR A 198 5.63 -15.57 -7.99
N VAL A 199 4.59 -15.55 -7.16
CA VAL A 199 4.66 -14.99 -5.79
C VAL A 199 5.78 -15.65 -4.97
N PRO A 200 5.92 -16.99 -4.89
CA PRO A 200 7.02 -17.59 -4.15
C PRO A 200 8.42 -17.28 -4.72
N ARG A 201 8.52 -16.85 -5.99
CA ARG A 201 9.78 -16.40 -6.61
C ARG A 201 10.06 -14.94 -6.26
N ILE A 202 9.04 -14.07 -6.36
CA ILE A 202 9.10 -12.65 -5.96
C ILE A 202 9.56 -12.53 -4.51
N MET A 203 8.94 -13.28 -3.61
CA MET A 203 9.21 -13.23 -2.15
C MET A 203 10.64 -13.66 -1.77
N ARG A 204 11.42 -14.26 -2.66
CA ARG A 204 12.84 -14.58 -2.39
C ARG A 204 13.75 -13.37 -2.56
N HIS A 205 13.27 -12.34 -3.23
CA HIS A 205 14.09 -11.22 -3.68
C HIS A 205 13.70 -9.90 -3.01
N VAL A 206 12.48 -9.81 -2.46
CA VAL A 206 11.97 -8.66 -1.70
C VAL A 206 11.95 -8.95 -0.20
N ASP A 207 12.04 -7.89 0.60
CA ASP A 207 11.89 -7.91 2.06
C ASP A 207 10.41 -7.85 2.47
N PHE A 208 9.59 -7.11 1.71
CA PHE A 208 8.15 -7.04 1.91
C PHE A 208 7.42 -6.53 0.66
N LEU A 209 6.10 -6.76 0.60
CA LEU A 209 5.18 -6.20 -0.39
C LEU A 209 4.24 -5.21 0.26
N ASN A 210 4.03 -4.07 -0.38
CA ASN A 210 3.02 -3.08 -0.05
C ASN A 210 1.77 -3.36 -0.91
N VAL A 211 0.79 -4.08 -0.36
CA VAL A 211 -0.43 -4.45 -1.11
C VAL A 211 -1.38 -3.26 -1.16
N MET A 212 -1.58 -2.66 -2.33
CA MET A 212 -2.39 -1.45 -2.53
C MET A 212 -3.87 -1.71 -2.31
N THR A 213 -4.27 -1.92 -1.06
CA THR A 213 -5.65 -2.15 -0.62
C THR A 213 -6.47 -0.87 -0.55
N TYR A 214 -6.29 -0.05 -1.58
CA TYR A 214 -7.02 1.16 -1.92
C TYR A 214 -7.21 1.17 -3.46
N ASP A 215 -7.96 2.13 -4.00
CA ASP A 215 -8.40 2.11 -5.41
C ASP A 215 -9.10 0.81 -5.85
N LEU A 216 -9.67 0.08 -4.88
CA LEU A 216 -10.45 -1.17 -5.06
C LEU A 216 -11.82 -0.93 -5.71
N MET A 217 -12.17 0.34 -5.90
CA MET A 217 -13.13 0.82 -6.87
C MET A 217 -12.42 1.86 -7.74
N ASN A 218 -12.53 1.74 -9.05
CA ASN A 218 -11.99 2.71 -9.98
C ASN A 218 -12.89 2.88 -11.21
N ARG A 219 -12.48 3.71 -12.17
CA ARG A 219 -13.29 4.08 -13.35
C ARG A 219 -13.69 2.90 -14.25
N ARG A 220 -13.10 1.72 -14.06
CA ARG A 220 -13.46 0.48 -14.76
C ARG A 220 -14.70 -0.19 -14.18
N ASP A 221 -15.06 0.13 -12.94
CA ASP A 221 -16.17 -0.49 -12.23
C ASP A 221 -17.51 0.13 -12.66
N THR A 222 -18.54 -0.71 -12.77
CA THR A 222 -19.89 -0.32 -13.21
C THR A 222 -20.90 -0.24 -12.08
N VAL A 223 -20.46 -0.53 -10.85
CA VAL A 223 -21.26 -0.44 -9.64
C VAL A 223 -20.44 0.14 -8.49
N THR A 224 -21.08 0.90 -7.61
CA THR A 224 -20.47 1.51 -6.42
C THR A 224 -19.99 0.47 -5.41
N ARG A 225 -18.80 0.69 -4.86
CA ARG A 225 -18.13 -0.15 -3.85
C ARG A 225 -17.18 0.72 -3.02
N HIS A 226 -16.74 0.23 -1.87
CA HIS A 226 -15.68 0.90 -1.11
C HIS A 226 -14.36 0.83 -1.87
N HIS A 227 -13.64 1.95 -2.02
CA HIS A 227 -12.32 1.92 -2.65
C HIS A 227 -11.22 1.36 -1.74
N THR A 228 -11.47 1.25 -0.44
CA THR A 228 -10.46 0.86 0.59
C THR A 228 -11.10 0.09 1.77
N GLY A 229 -12.28 -0.52 1.58
CA GLY A 229 -13.01 -1.20 2.65
C GLY A 229 -12.34 -2.48 3.17
N ILE A 230 -12.66 -2.89 4.41
CA ILE A 230 -12.09 -4.09 5.06
C ILE A 230 -12.28 -5.36 4.23
N VAL A 231 -13.48 -5.61 3.71
CA VAL A 231 -13.77 -6.86 2.97
C VAL A 231 -12.94 -6.95 1.69
N ASN A 232 -12.87 -5.87 0.91
CA ASN A 232 -12.07 -5.82 -0.31
C ASN A 232 -10.56 -5.89 0.00
N SER A 233 -10.13 -5.28 1.11
CA SER A 233 -8.74 -5.38 1.58
C SER A 233 -8.37 -6.81 1.98
N LEU A 234 -9.28 -7.53 2.65
CA LEU A 234 -9.09 -8.94 2.99
C LEU A 234 -9.03 -9.83 1.74
N GLU A 235 -9.89 -9.59 0.75
CA GLU A 235 -9.85 -10.30 -0.53
C GLU A 235 -8.47 -10.17 -1.20
N ALA A 236 -7.91 -8.96 -1.21
CA ALA A 236 -6.58 -8.69 -1.75
C ALA A 236 -5.49 -9.47 -0.99
N ILE A 237 -5.45 -9.32 0.34
CA ILE A 237 -4.45 -9.96 1.20
C ILE A 237 -4.54 -11.49 1.08
N ASP A 238 -5.75 -12.05 1.13
CA ASP A 238 -5.98 -13.49 1.05
C ASP A 238 -5.59 -14.06 -0.32
N ALA A 239 -5.71 -13.28 -1.40
CA ALA A 239 -5.21 -13.67 -2.71
C ALA A 239 -3.68 -13.84 -2.72
N TYR A 240 -2.92 -12.92 -2.12
CA TYR A 240 -1.46 -13.05 -1.99
C TYR A 240 -1.05 -14.22 -1.10
N VAL A 241 -1.72 -14.40 0.05
CA VAL A 241 -1.44 -15.53 0.94
C VAL A 241 -1.75 -16.86 0.24
N SER A 242 -2.86 -16.94 -0.50
CA SER A 242 -3.22 -18.12 -1.29
C SER A 242 -2.25 -18.39 -2.45
N ALA A 243 -1.63 -17.34 -3.00
CA ALA A 243 -0.55 -17.44 -3.98
C ALA A 243 0.80 -17.81 -3.35
N GLY A 244 0.89 -17.94 -2.02
CA GLY A 244 2.09 -18.39 -1.31
C GLY A 244 2.96 -17.27 -0.74
N ALA A 245 2.44 -16.04 -0.61
CA ALA A 245 3.12 -15.00 0.14
C ALA A 245 3.14 -15.34 1.64
N THR A 246 4.27 -15.05 2.29
CA THR A 246 4.36 -15.14 3.75
C THR A 246 3.64 -13.92 4.36
N PRO A 247 2.62 -14.08 5.21
CA PRO A 247 1.84 -12.94 5.71
C PRO A 247 2.69 -11.85 6.40
N GLN A 248 3.75 -12.24 7.13
CA GLN A 248 4.65 -11.30 7.82
C GLN A 248 5.51 -10.46 6.86
N MET A 249 5.47 -10.72 5.57
CA MET A 249 6.12 -9.94 4.52
C MET A 249 5.12 -9.10 3.72
N LEU A 250 3.84 -9.09 4.09
CA LEU A 250 2.82 -8.23 3.50
C LEU A 250 2.57 -7.03 4.42
N ASN A 251 2.37 -5.86 3.80
CA ASN A 251 1.88 -4.66 4.46
C ASN A 251 0.48 -4.31 3.91
N LEU A 252 -0.42 -3.93 4.81
CA LEU A 252 -1.78 -3.46 4.49
C LEU A 252 -1.77 -1.98 4.09
N GLY A 253 -2.41 -1.63 2.98
CA GLY A 253 -2.46 -0.26 2.45
C GLY A 253 -3.64 0.58 2.95
N PHE A 254 -3.35 1.86 3.16
CA PHE A 254 -4.29 2.91 3.58
C PHE A 254 -4.23 4.10 2.61
N ALA A 255 -5.39 4.71 2.34
CA ALA A 255 -5.52 5.87 1.47
C ALA A 255 -5.77 7.15 2.28
N PHE A 256 -4.90 8.14 2.12
CA PHE A 256 -5.04 9.48 2.71
C PHE A 256 -5.62 10.47 1.68
N TYR A 257 -6.58 9.98 0.91
CA TYR A 257 -7.32 10.74 -0.10
C TYR A 257 -8.75 10.20 -0.19
N VAL A 258 -9.59 10.97 -0.87
CA VAL A 258 -11.00 10.61 -1.09
C VAL A 258 -11.26 10.23 -2.55
N LYS A 259 -12.30 9.42 -2.80
CA LYS A 259 -12.78 9.12 -4.15
C LYS A 259 -14.26 9.41 -4.30
N TRP A 260 -14.65 9.79 -5.52
CA TRP A 260 -16.03 10.00 -5.91
C TRP A 260 -16.34 9.41 -7.29
N PHE A 261 -17.60 9.04 -7.51
CA PHE A 261 -18.07 8.42 -8.75
C PHE A 261 -19.49 8.86 -9.08
N LYS A 262 -19.75 9.25 -10.33
CA LYS A 262 -21.11 9.55 -10.81
C LYS A 262 -21.93 8.27 -10.96
N THR A 263 -23.17 8.35 -10.50
CA THR A 263 -24.12 7.24 -10.44
C THR A 263 -25.36 7.49 -11.29
N SER A 264 -26.15 6.43 -11.53
CA SER A 264 -27.43 6.53 -12.22
C SER A 264 -28.55 6.84 -11.23
N HIS A 265 -29.03 8.09 -11.19
CA HIS A 265 -30.03 8.59 -10.23
C HIS A 265 -31.19 7.60 -9.98
N ASP A 266 -31.98 7.32 -11.01
CA ASP A 266 -33.19 6.48 -10.93
C ASP A 266 -32.92 5.04 -10.47
N ALA A 267 -31.71 4.53 -10.73
CA ALA A 267 -31.34 3.18 -10.31
C ALA A 267 -30.85 3.15 -8.85
N CYS A 268 -30.28 4.26 -8.39
CA CYS A 268 -29.73 4.40 -7.05
C CYS A 268 -30.81 4.78 -6.03
N SER A 269 -31.69 5.73 -6.35
CA SER A 269 -32.78 6.19 -5.47
C SER A 269 -33.78 5.08 -5.11
N LYS A 270 -33.88 4.04 -5.95
CA LYS A 270 -34.74 2.87 -5.71
C LYS A 270 -34.08 1.78 -4.86
N LYS A 271 -32.78 1.88 -4.57
CA LYS A 271 -32.05 0.88 -3.78
C LYS A 271 -32.12 1.21 -2.29
N THR A 272 -32.11 0.17 -1.47
CA THR A 272 -32.04 0.27 0.00
C THR A 272 -30.64 0.58 0.51
N SER A 273 -29.62 0.42 -0.33
CA SER A 273 -28.23 0.72 -0.02
C SER A 273 -27.57 1.35 -1.25
N PRO A 274 -26.77 2.41 -1.06
CA PRO A 274 -25.99 2.99 -2.16
C PRO A 274 -24.84 2.13 -2.63
N LEU A 275 -24.55 1.00 -1.97
CA LEU A 275 -23.56 0.02 -2.41
C LEU A 275 -24.16 -0.89 -3.49
N GLY A 276 -23.39 -1.16 -4.54
CA GLY A 276 -23.85 -1.91 -5.71
C GLY A 276 -24.82 -1.11 -6.60
N CYS A 277 -24.84 0.21 -6.47
CA CYS A 277 -25.56 1.15 -7.32
C CYS A 277 -24.89 1.26 -8.69
N PRO A 278 -25.62 1.24 -9.81
CA PRO A 278 -25.01 1.41 -11.13
C PRO A 278 -24.33 2.78 -11.26
N THR A 279 -23.10 2.78 -11.75
CA THR A 279 -22.40 4.01 -12.12
C THR A 279 -22.87 4.51 -13.49
N LEU A 280 -22.55 5.76 -13.83
CA LEU A 280 -22.51 6.15 -15.24
C LEU A 280 -21.33 5.44 -15.94
N LEU A 281 -21.23 5.59 -17.26
CA LEU A 281 -19.99 5.26 -17.96
C LEU A 281 -18.91 6.24 -17.49
N LEU A 282 -17.90 5.73 -16.79
CA LEU A 282 -16.85 6.53 -16.13
C LEU A 282 -15.58 6.68 -16.99
N GLU A 283 -15.25 5.65 -17.77
CA GLU A 283 -14.10 5.63 -18.67
C GLU A 283 -14.50 5.60 -20.14
N ASP A 284 -13.67 6.19 -21.00
CA ASP A 284 -13.82 6.04 -22.45
C ASP A 284 -13.56 4.57 -22.85
N PRO A 285 -14.50 3.91 -23.53
CA PRO A 285 -14.41 2.47 -23.77
C PRO A 285 -13.29 2.07 -24.74
N LYS A 286 -12.77 3.02 -25.53
CA LYS A 286 -11.71 2.80 -26.52
C LYS A 286 -10.33 3.13 -25.99
N THR A 287 -10.21 4.23 -25.25
CA THR A 287 -8.91 4.79 -24.81
C THR A 287 -8.63 4.52 -23.35
N GLY A 288 -9.66 4.31 -22.52
CA GLY A 288 -9.52 4.19 -21.07
C GLY A 288 -9.36 5.53 -20.34
N ALA A 289 -9.44 6.65 -21.07
CA ALA A 289 -9.38 7.98 -20.49
C ALA A 289 -10.56 8.23 -19.53
N ASP A 290 -10.33 9.03 -18.50
CA ASP A 290 -11.38 9.50 -17.60
C ASP A 290 -12.36 10.41 -18.35
N LEU A 291 -13.66 10.16 -18.18
CA LEU A 291 -14.72 11.00 -18.76
C LEU A 291 -15.11 12.20 -17.87
N GLY A 292 -14.34 12.47 -16.81
CA GLY A 292 -14.64 13.50 -15.81
C GLY A 292 -15.83 13.12 -14.95
N ARG A 293 -15.99 11.80 -14.69
CA ARG A 293 -17.15 11.22 -13.99
C ARG A 293 -16.76 10.37 -12.79
N ALA A 294 -15.47 10.20 -12.58
CA ALA A 294 -14.89 9.69 -11.37
C ALA A 294 -13.73 10.62 -11.01
N GLY A 295 -13.27 10.57 -9.76
CA GLY A 295 -12.12 11.36 -9.36
C GLY A 295 -11.78 11.15 -7.90
N GLY A 296 -10.81 11.92 -7.45
CA GLY A 296 -10.36 11.96 -6.07
C GLY A 296 -9.43 13.14 -5.85
N PHE A 297 -9.21 13.48 -4.59
CA PHE A 297 -8.26 14.51 -4.18
C PHE A 297 -7.74 14.17 -2.78
N SER A 298 -6.53 14.65 -2.47
CA SER A 298 -5.96 14.49 -1.14
C SER A 298 -6.65 15.41 -0.12
N TRP A 299 -6.57 15.09 1.16
CA TRP A 299 -7.05 15.98 2.22
C TRP A 299 -6.28 17.31 2.30
N HIS A 300 -5.08 17.35 1.74
CA HIS A 300 -4.28 18.57 1.62
C HIS A 300 -4.74 19.52 0.52
N ASP A 301 -5.33 19.00 -0.55
CA ASP A 301 -5.72 19.80 -1.70
C ASP A 301 -6.97 20.63 -1.40
N ALA A 302 -7.10 21.76 -2.11
CA ALA A 302 -8.36 22.48 -2.13
C ALA A 302 -9.45 21.59 -2.77
N VAL A 303 -10.59 21.48 -2.09
CA VAL A 303 -11.76 20.79 -2.65
C VAL A 303 -12.18 21.50 -3.95
N PRO A 304 -12.34 20.78 -5.08
CA PRO A 304 -12.83 21.38 -6.31
C PRO A 304 -14.17 22.09 -6.09
N ALA A 305 -14.31 23.31 -6.62
CA ALA A 305 -15.42 24.19 -6.30
C ALA A 305 -16.79 23.56 -6.63
N GLU A 306 -16.86 22.83 -7.73
CA GLU A 306 -18.03 22.09 -8.19
C GLU A 306 -18.40 20.89 -7.31
N LEU A 307 -17.47 20.42 -6.47
CA LEU A 307 -17.69 19.31 -5.55
C LEU A 307 -17.92 19.77 -4.11
N GLY A 308 -17.69 21.04 -3.78
CA GLY A 308 -17.64 21.55 -2.40
C GLY A 308 -18.90 21.26 -1.58
N GLU A 309 -20.09 21.57 -2.13
CA GLU A 309 -21.37 21.34 -1.46
C GLU A 309 -21.68 19.84 -1.30
N SER A 310 -21.37 19.04 -2.34
CA SER A 310 -21.56 17.58 -2.29
C SER A 310 -20.64 16.91 -1.28
N PHE A 311 -19.37 17.31 -1.26
CA PHE A 311 -18.39 16.78 -0.34
C PHE A 311 -18.70 17.17 1.11
N LYS A 312 -19.19 18.40 1.34
CA LYS A 312 -19.69 18.81 2.64
C LYS A 312 -20.81 17.87 3.14
N ARG A 313 -21.80 17.57 2.29
CA ARG A 313 -22.83 16.57 2.62
C ARG A 313 -22.24 15.19 2.85
N ALA A 314 -21.22 14.79 2.08
CA ALA A 314 -20.55 13.51 2.29
C ALA A 314 -19.86 13.38 3.65
N LEU A 315 -19.36 14.49 4.20
CA LEU A 315 -18.79 14.55 5.55
C LEU A 315 -19.86 14.58 6.64
N ASP A 316 -20.95 15.33 6.41
CA ASP A 316 -22.02 15.53 7.40
C ASP A 316 -22.96 14.31 7.49
N ASP A 317 -23.29 13.67 6.36
CA ASP A 317 -24.30 12.62 6.22
C ASP A 317 -23.71 11.22 5.94
N GLY A 318 -22.40 11.12 5.77
CA GLY A 318 -21.72 9.85 5.46
C GLY A 318 -21.87 8.81 6.58
N THR A 319 -21.81 7.53 6.20
CA THR A 319 -22.02 6.40 7.12
C THR A 319 -20.95 5.34 6.94
N TYR A 320 -20.57 4.70 8.05
CA TYR A 320 -19.72 3.52 8.02
C TYR A 320 -20.55 2.26 7.71
N ASP A 321 -20.13 1.48 6.72
CA ASP A 321 -20.72 0.18 6.42
C ASP A 321 -20.10 -0.90 7.30
N ASP A 322 -20.80 -1.37 8.33
CA ASP A 322 -20.33 -2.45 9.22
C ASP A 322 -20.15 -3.81 8.50
N LYS A 323 -20.69 -3.98 7.29
CA LYS A 323 -20.54 -5.24 6.53
C LYS A 323 -19.30 -5.23 5.65
N GLY A 324 -19.13 -4.20 4.83
CA GLY A 324 -17.97 -4.04 3.94
C GLY A 324 -16.74 -3.43 4.63
N GLY A 325 -16.96 -2.72 5.74
CA GLY A 325 -15.94 -2.07 6.56
C GLY A 325 -15.32 -0.85 5.88
N GLY A 326 -16.15 0.05 5.36
CA GLY A 326 -15.71 1.28 4.68
C GLY A 326 -16.67 2.44 4.90
N TYR A 327 -16.16 3.67 4.83
CA TYR A 327 -16.96 4.87 4.93
C TYR A 327 -17.39 5.35 3.54
N PHE A 328 -18.65 5.76 3.43
CA PHE A 328 -19.21 6.22 2.17
C PHE A 328 -20.37 7.19 2.39
N CYS A 329 -20.69 7.94 1.36
CA CYS A 329 -21.93 8.70 1.27
C CYS A 329 -22.45 8.62 -0.17
N TRP A 330 -23.76 8.60 -0.34
CA TRP A 330 -24.36 8.87 -1.64
C TRP A 330 -25.16 10.15 -1.56
N ASP A 331 -24.66 11.17 -2.26
CA ASP A 331 -25.31 12.45 -2.38
C ASP A 331 -26.32 12.38 -3.52
N GLU A 332 -27.59 12.17 -3.16
CA GLU A 332 -28.71 12.08 -4.11
C GLU A 332 -28.92 13.37 -4.92
N GLN A 333 -28.46 14.53 -4.43
CA GLN A 333 -28.64 15.81 -5.13
C GLN A 333 -27.72 15.93 -6.36
N GLU A 334 -26.52 15.33 -6.29
CA GLU A 334 -25.49 15.43 -7.34
C GLU A 334 -25.18 14.09 -8.01
N ASP A 335 -25.88 13.03 -7.61
CA ASP A 335 -25.65 11.65 -8.03
C ASP A 335 -24.21 11.15 -7.79
N LEU A 336 -23.58 11.64 -6.73
CA LEU A 336 -22.20 11.33 -6.38
C LEU A 336 -22.13 10.29 -5.27
N PHE A 337 -21.46 9.18 -5.57
CA PHE A 337 -21.04 8.22 -4.55
C PHE A 337 -19.63 8.56 -4.09
N TRP A 338 -19.50 8.92 -2.81
CA TRP A 338 -18.26 9.23 -2.12
C TRP A 338 -17.80 8.02 -1.31
N THR A 339 -16.50 7.74 -1.31
CA THR A 339 -15.87 6.73 -0.46
C THR A 339 -14.46 7.15 -0.08
N PHE A 340 -14.12 7.00 1.20
CA PHE A 340 -12.85 7.44 1.78
C PHE A 340 -12.59 6.73 3.12
N GLU A 341 -11.39 6.88 3.66
CA GLU A 341 -11.11 6.51 5.05
C GLU A 341 -11.39 7.70 5.98
N THR A 342 -11.89 7.42 7.17
CA THR A 342 -11.93 8.35 8.30
C THR A 342 -11.02 7.82 9.40
N ALA A 343 -10.70 8.62 10.41
CA ALA A 343 -9.95 8.15 11.59
C ALA A 343 -10.60 6.92 12.26
N ASP A 344 -11.93 6.91 12.39
CA ASP A 344 -12.68 5.77 12.93
C ASP A 344 -12.58 4.53 12.00
N ALA A 345 -12.69 4.71 10.68
CA ALA A 345 -12.56 3.61 9.73
C ALA A 345 -11.16 2.95 9.79
N ILE A 346 -10.10 3.75 9.89
CA ILE A 346 -8.72 3.28 10.05
C ILE A 346 -8.58 2.48 11.35
N SER A 347 -9.08 3.04 12.45
CA SER A 347 -9.02 2.42 13.79
C SER A 347 -9.71 1.06 13.84
N ARG A 348 -10.75 0.84 13.02
CA ARG A 348 -11.42 -0.46 12.87
C ARG A 348 -10.67 -1.42 11.95
N LYS A 349 -10.13 -0.91 10.84
CA LYS A 349 -9.50 -1.72 9.78
C LYS A 349 -8.22 -2.39 10.24
N VAL A 350 -7.38 -1.69 11.01
CA VAL A 350 -6.11 -2.23 11.52
C VAL A 350 -6.31 -3.53 12.32
N PRO A 351 -7.03 -3.56 13.46
CA PRO A 351 -7.21 -4.80 14.23
C PRO A 351 -8.00 -5.87 13.47
N ALA A 352 -8.99 -5.47 12.65
CA ALA A 352 -9.79 -6.42 11.88
C ALA A 352 -8.97 -7.28 10.90
N ILE A 353 -7.88 -6.72 10.35
CA ILE A 353 -7.05 -7.41 9.35
C ILE A 353 -5.72 -7.87 9.96
N MET A 354 -5.01 -7.00 10.66
CA MET A 354 -3.65 -7.27 11.15
C MET A 354 -3.61 -8.43 12.14
N ASP A 355 -4.50 -8.44 13.13
CA ASP A 355 -4.52 -9.47 14.19
C ASP A 355 -4.87 -10.85 13.61
N ASN A 356 -5.82 -10.88 12.68
CA ASN A 356 -6.34 -12.11 12.10
C ASN A 356 -5.42 -12.71 11.04
N ARG A 357 -4.65 -11.89 10.32
CA ARG A 357 -3.78 -12.34 9.23
C ARG A 357 -2.30 -12.33 9.59
N ARG A 358 -1.93 -11.80 10.76
CA ARG A 358 -0.55 -11.71 11.25
C ARG A 358 0.38 -11.07 10.23
N LEU A 359 -0.10 -9.98 9.61
CA LEU A 359 0.66 -9.23 8.62
C LEU A 359 1.88 -8.58 9.28
N GLY A 360 2.87 -8.21 8.48
CA GLY A 360 4.11 -7.65 9.02
C GLY A 360 4.11 -6.13 9.15
N GLY A 361 3.10 -5.44 8.63
CA GLY A 361 2.99 -4.00 8.77
C GLY A 361 1.82 -3.37 8.02
N VAL A 362 1.84 -2.04 8.03
CA VAL A 362 0.92 -1.17 7.31
C VAL A 362 1.71 -0.19 6.45
N PHE A 363 1.07 0.35 5.42
CA PHE A 363 1.60 1.50 4.70
C PHE A 363 0.48 2.45 4.26
N ALA A 364 0.82 3.72 4.01
CA ALA A 364 -0.14 4.71 3.55
C ALA A 364 0.35 5.47 2.31
N TRP A 365 -0.61 5.77 1.43
CA TRP A 365 -0.47 6.68 0.30
C TRP A 365 -1.32 7.94 0.54
N GLY A 366 -0.77 9.15 0.60
CA GLY A 366 0.62 9.50 0.95
C GLY A 366 0.67 10.39 2.20
N LEU A 367 1.79 10.43 2.93
CA LEU A 367 1.89 11.14 4.21
C LEU A 367 1.49 12.62 4.12
N GLY A 368 1.98 13.32 3.10
CA GLY A 368 1.67 14.73 2.90
C GLY A 368 0.26 14.99 2.37
N GLU A 369 -0.42 13.98 1.85
CA GLU A 369 -1.81 14.08 1.37
C GLU A 369 -2.80 14.29 2.54
N ASP A 370 -2.38 14.01 3.78
CA ASP A 370 -3.18 14.19 5.01
C ASP A 370 -2.90 15.54 5.72
N ALA A 371 -2.02 16.37 5.17
CA ALA A 371 -1.70 17.67 5.74
C ALA A 371 -2.90 18.65 5.64
N PRO A 372 -2.98 19.69 6.48
CA PRO A 372 -2.04 20.04 7.55
C PRO A 372 -2.37 19.36 8.89
N VAL A 373 -3.50 18.65 8.98
CA VAL A 373 -4.02 18.12 10.26
C VAL A 373 -3.39 16.77 10.61
N PHE A 374 -3.08 15.96 9.60
CA PHE A 374 -2.52 14.61 9.76
C PHE A 374 -3.43 13.69 10.60
N GLU A 375 -4.74 13.80 10.43
CA GLU A 375 -5.73 13.06 11.20
C GLU A 375 -5.70 11.55 10.89
N HIS A 376 -5.62 11.18 9.62
CA HIS A 376 -5.57 9.79 9.17
C HIS A 376 -4.24 9.13 9.54
N PHE A 377 -3.14 9.87 9.39
CA PHE A 377 -1.83 9.49 9.86
C PHE A 377 -1.85 9.22 11.36
N LYS A 378 -2.40 10.15 12.17
CA LYS A 378 -2.50 9.95 13.62
C LYS A 378 -3.29 8.68 13.96
N ALA A 379 -4.46 8.49 13.33
CA ALA A 379 -5.29 7.30 13.57
C ALA A 379 -4.54 6.00 13.23
N LEU A 380 -3.79 5.99 12.13
CA LEU A 380 -2.98 4.83 11.73
C LEU A 380 -1.86 4.56 12.71
N ILE A 381 -1.14 5.60 13.15
CA ILE A 381 -0.04 5.46 14.11
C ILE A 381 -0.54 5.00 15.48
N ASP A 382 -1.65 5.56 15.97
CA ASP A 382 -2.27 5.14 17.23
C ASP A 382 -2.67 3.66 17.17
N ALA A 383 -3.26 3.22 16.05
CA ALA A 383 -3.63 1.83 15.86
C ALA A 383 -2.42 0.89 15.79
N VAL A 384 -1.31 1.32 15.16
CA VAL A 384 -0.04 0.57 15.15
C VAL A 384 0.58 0.48 16.54
N ALA A 385 0.61 1.58 17.29
CA ALA A 385 1.12 1.63 18.65
C ALA A 385 0.33 0.68 19.57
N LEU A 386 -1.01 0.72 19.48
CA LEU A 386 -1.90 -0.16 20.23
C LEU A 386 -1.63 -1.64 19.89
N HIS A 387 -1.49 -1.97 18.60
CA HIS A 387 -1.16 -3.34 18.17
C HIS A 387 0.20 -3.82 18.71
N ASN A 388 1.20 -2.94 18.78
CA ASN A 388 2.52 -3.28 19.33
C ASN A 388 2.51 -3.42 20.86
N GLY A 389 1.43 -3.02 21.54
CA GLY A 389 1.34 -3.00 23.00
C GLY A 389 2.00 -1.78 23.65
N ASP A 390 2.23 -0.71 22.87
CA ASP A 390 2.74 0.55 23.38
C ASP A 390 1.64 1.28 24.17
N ALA A 391 2.01 1.97 25.26
CA ALA A 391 1.05 2.76 26.01
C ALA A 391 0.58 3.95 25.16
N MET A 392 -0.74 4.16 25.09
CA MET A 392 -1.31 5.38 24.51
C MET A 392 -0.91 6.57 25.39
N GLU A 393 0.00 7.42 24.92
CA GLU A 393 0.27 8.71 25.56
C GLU A 393 -0.81 9.70 25.15
N GLU A 394 -1.51 10.29 26.13
CA GLU A 394 -2.32 11.48 25.92
C GLU A 394 -1.38 12.60 25.43
N LEU A 395 -1.59 13.08 24.20
CA LEU A 395 -0.88 14.23 23.63
C LEU A 395 -1.33 15.55 24.24
#